data_AF-A0A8S3GCI2-F1
#
_entry.id   AF-A0A8S3GCI2-F1
#
_cell.length_a   1.000
_cell.length_b   1.000
_cell.length_c   1.000
_cell.angle_alpha   90.00
_cell.angle_beta   90.00
_cell.angle_gamma   90.00
#
_symmetry.space_group_name_H-M   'P 1'
#
loop_
_entity.id
_entity.type
_entity.pdbx_description
1 polymer ?
#
loop_
_entity_poly.entity_id
_entity_poly.type
_entity_poly.pdbx_seq_one_letter_code
_entity_poly.pdbx_strand_id
1 'polypeptide(L)'
;FSNIYVADANNQRIQRFALNATVGQTVAGVVSTIGPTATLLNYPRAIFVLASTLFVSDLYNYRIQKFTYNTSTGVTFAGGNMKFSIKINGRFLFTEPLNLS
;
A
#
# COMPACT_ATOMS: atom_id res chain seq x y z
N PHE A 1 -6.33 -9.20 -20.86
CA PHE A 1 -5.34 -8.80 -19.85
C PHE A 1 -4.08 -8.36 -20.57
N SER A 2 -3.65 -7.10 -20.39
CA SER A 2 -2.49 -6.56 -21.14
C SER A 2 -1.25 -6.32 -20.26
N ASN A 3 -1.38 -6.49 -18.94
CA ASN A 3 -0.32 -6.28 -17.97
C ASN A 3 -0.28 -7.40 -16.93
N ILE A 4 0.91 -7.69 -16.43
CA ILE A 4 1.19 -8.55 -15.27
C ILE A 4 1.67 -7.66 -14.12
N TYR A 5 1.12 -7.87 -12.93
CA TYR A 5 1.53 -7.16 -11.72
C TYR A 5 2.21 -8.14 -10.76
N VAL A 6 3.34 -7.73 -10.19
CA VAL A 6 4.15 -8.56 -9.30
C VAL A 6 4.38 -7.83 -7.99
N ALA A 7 4.06 -8.50 -6.89
CA ALA A 7 4.41 -8.06 -5.55
C ALA A 7 5.86 -8.47 -5.28
N ASP A 8 6.79 -7.55 -5.53
CA ASP A 8 8.23 -7.76 -5.30
C ASP A 8 8.53 -7.45 -3.83
N ALA A 9 8.02 -8.32 -2.96
CA ALA A 9 7.81 -8.05 -1.52
C ALA A 9 9.09 -7.67 -0.78
N ASN A 10 10.20 -8.39 -1.05
CA ASN A 10 11.49 -8.11 -0.41
C ASN A 10 12.08 -6.77 -0.86
N ASN A 11 11.71 -6.30 -2.04
CA ASN A 11 12.14 -5.00 -2.58
C ASN A 11 11.13 -3.88 -2.28
N GLN A 12 10.08 -4.13 -1.49
CA GLN A 12 9.12 -3.13 -1.00
C GLN A 12 8.38 -2.39 -2.12
N ARG A 13 8.11 -3.07 -3.24
CA ARG A 13 7.50 -2.44 -4.41
C ARG A 13 6.51 -3.35 -5.14
N ILE A 14 5.68 -2.73 -5.97
CA ILE A 14 4.88 -3.41 -6.99
C ILE A 14 5.46 -3.10 -8.37
N GLN A 15 5.70 -4.14 -9.15
CA GLN A 15 6.15 -4.05 -10.53
C GLN A 15 4.97 -4.30 -11.49
N ARG A 16 4.90 -3.52 -12.57
CA ARG A 16 4.01 -3.76 -13.72
C ARG A 16 4.83 -4.11 -14.95
N PHE A 17 4.50 -5.23 -15.58
CA PHE A 17 5.05 -5.66 -16.85
C PHE A 17 3.95 -5.58 -17.91
N ALA A 18 4.23 -4.98 -19.06
CA ALA A 18 3.37 -5.18 -20.22
C ALA A 18 3.47 -6.65 -20.67
N LEU A 19 2.45 -7.15 -21.36
CA LEU A 19 2.49 -8.52 -21.91
C LEU A 19 3.76 -8.70 -22.76
N ASN A 20 4.52 -9.77 -22.47
CA ASN A 20 5.82 -10.10 -23.08
C ASN A 20 6.98 -9.12 -22.78
N ALA A 21 6.81 -8.14 -21.88
CA ALA A 21 7.92 -7.29 -21.45
C ALA A 21 8.85 -8.04 -20.48
N THR A 22 10.16 -7.86 -20.66
CA THR A 22 11.20 -8.38 -19.76
C THR A 22 11.60 -7.39 -18.68
N VAL A 23 11.27 -6.10 -18.87
CA VAL A 23 11.56 -5.02 -17.92
C VAL A 23 10.26 -4.50 -17.33
N GLY A 24 10.18 -4.51 -16.00
CA GLY A 24 9.02 -4.03 -15.25
C GLY A 24 9.18 -2.58 -14.80
N GLN A 25 8.08 -1.86 -14.73
CA GLN A 25 8.02 -0.52 -14.16
C GLN A 25 7.57 -0.58 -12.70
N THR A 26 8.26 0.13 -11.80
CA THR A 26 7.78 0.31 -10.43
C THR A 26 6.57 1.23 -10.45
N VAL A 27 5.42 0.72 -10.00
CA VAL A 27 4.15 1.47 -10.00
C VAL A 27 3.66 1.83 -8.59
N ALA A 28 4.24 1.22 -7.55
CA ALA A 28 4.00 1.56 -6.15
C ALA A 28 5.19 1.12 -5.28
N GLY A 29 5.43 1.85 -4.19
CA GLY A 29 6.55 1.60 -3.28
C GLY A 29 7.87 2.22 -3.76
N VAL A 30 8.85 2.20 -2.87
CA VAL A 30 10.22 2.68 -3.12
C VAL A 30 11.18 1.53 -2.81
N VAL A 31 12.07 1.24 -3.75
CA VAL A 31 12.99 0.10 -3.67
C VAL A 31 13.72 0.12 -2.33
N SER A 32 13.65 -1.01 -1.61
CA SER A 32 14.36 -1.25 -0.35
C SER A 32 14.06 -0.24 0.77
N THR A 33 12.96 0.51 0.68
CA THR A 33 12.57 1.49 1.71
C THR A 33 11.20 1.13 2.28
N ILE A 34 11.13 0.94 3.60
CA ILE A 34 9.89 0.63 4.32
C ILE A 34 9.38 1.85 5.09
N GLY A 35 8.07 1.91 5.30
CA GLY A 35 7.44 2.89 6.18
C GLY A 35 5.93 2.99 5.98
N PRO A 36 5.20 3.64 6.90
CA PRO A 36 3.73 3.74 6.84
C PRO A 36 3.24 4.94 6.02
N THR A 37 4.10 5.64 5.29
CA THR A 37 3.70 6.82 4.50
C THR A 37 2.92 6.42 3.24
N ALA A 38 2.28 7.39 2.58
CA ALA A 38 1.46 7.14 1.38
C ALA A 38 2.24 6.54 0.18
N THR A 39 3.56 6.71 0.14
CA THR A 39 4.43 6.28 -0.98
C THR A 39 5.23 5.02 -0.67
N LEU A 40 5.35 4.65 0.61
CA LEU A 40 6.13 3.50 1.06
C LEU A 40 5.23 2.29 1.30
N LEU A 41 5.79 1.11 1.06
CA LEU A 41 5.16 -0.18 1.34
C LEU A 41 6.07 -0.96 2.29
N ASN A 42 5.48 -1.90 3.01
CA ASN A 42 6.18 -2.79 3.93
C ASN A 42 5.67 -4.23 3.75
N TYR A 43 6.44 -4.97 2.97
CA TYR A 43 6.21 -6.38 2.61
C TYR A 43 4.88 -6.59 1.87
N PRO A 44 4.65 -5.92 0.73
CA PRO A 44 3.42 -6.07 -0.03
C PRO A 44 3.24 -7.53 -0.49
N ARG A 45 2.03 -8.10 -0.37
CA ARG A 45 1.77 -9.51 -0.73
C ARG A 45 0.70 -9.70 -1.78
N ALA A 46 -0.53 -9.31 -1.46
CA ALA A 46 -1.67 -9.48 -2.36
C ALA A 46 -1.86 -8.24 -3.23
N ILE A 47 -2.24 -8.47 -4.49
CA ILE A 47 -2.56 -7.44 -5.48
C ILE A 47 -3.95 -7.71 -6.02
N PHE A 48 -4.76 -6.67 -6.13
CA PHE A 48 -6.00 -6.68 -6.88
C PHE A 48 -6.08 -5.44 -7.77
N VAL A 49 -6.51 -5.60 -9.02
CA VAL A 49 -6.63 -4.49 -9.97
C VAL A 49 -8.08 -4.41 -10.43
N LEU A 50 -8.68 -3.22 -10.25
CA LEU A 50 -10.03 -2.92 -10.70
C LEU A 50 -9.99 -1.65 -11.54
N ALA A 51 -10.34 -1.78 -12.83
CA ALA A 51 -10.20 -0.72 -13.82
C ALA A 51 -8.78 -0.10 -13.80
N SER A 52 -8.66 1.17 -13.44
CA SER A 52 -7.41 1.93 -13.34
C SER A 52 -6.85 2.01 -11.91
N THR A 53 -7.36 1.21 -10.98
CA THR A 53 -6.95 1.25 -9.56
C THR A 53 -6.26 -0.04 -9.15
N LEU A 54 -5.09 0.10 -8.54
CA LEU A 54 -4.29 -0.96 -7.94
C LEU A 54 -4.52 -0.98 -6.43
N PHE A 55 -4.97 -2.10 -5.89
CA PHE A 55 -5.07 -2.36 -4.45
C PHE A 55 -3.94 -3.29 -4.02
N VAL A 56 -3.26 -2.92 -2.95
CA VAL A 56 -2.10 -3.63 -2.42
C VAL A 56 -2.32 -3.91 -0.95
N SER A 57 -2.21 -5.19 -0.57
CA SER A 57 -2.08 -5.58 0.83
C SER A 57 -0.67 -5.19 1.30
N ASP A 58 -0.59 -4.12 2.08
CA ASP A 58 0.64 -3.58 2.66
C ASP A 58 0.82 -4.17 4.07
N LEU A 59 1.34 -5.40 4.09
CA LEU A 59 1.17 -6.36 5.19
C LEU A 59 1.61 -5.83 6.54
N TYR A 60 2.86 -5.38 6.65
CA TYR A 60 3.42 -4.94 7.94
C TYR A 60 3.08 -3.50 8.28
N ASN A 61 2.39 -2.79 7.39
CA ASN A 61 1.70 -1.55 7.72
C ASN A 61 0.22 -1.79 8.07
N TYR A 62 -0.23 -3.05 8.07
CA TYR A 62 -1.58 -3.47 8.48
C TYR A 62 -2.70 -2.73 7.74
N ARG A 63 -2.49 -2.48 6.44
CA ARG A 63 -3.42 -1.71 5.62
C ARG A 63 -3.56 -2.25 4.21
N ILE A 64 -4.63 -1.83 3.57
CA ILE A 64 -4.80 -1.91 2.12
C ILE A 64 -4.53 -0.51 1.58
N GLN A 65 -3.52 -0.37 0.72
CA GLN A 65 -3.27 0.86 -0.02
C GLN A 65 -3.90 0.75 -1.40
N LYS A 66 -4.52 1.82 -1.88
CA LYS A 66 -4.94 1.96 -3.28
C LYS A 66 -4.10 3.00 -4.00
N PHE A 67 -3.71 2.71 -5.23
CA PHE A 67 -2.98 3.59 -6.13
C PHE A 67 -3.78 3.73 -7.42
N THR A 68 -4.02 4.97 -7.84
CA THR A 68 -4.63 5.23 -9.15
C THR A 68 -3.57 5.13 -10.24
N TYR A 69 -3.98 4.84 -11.46
CA TYR A 69 -3.08 4.68 -12.60
C TYR A 69 -2.12 5.87 -12.73
N ASN A 70 -0.83 5.56 -12.90
CA ASN A 70 0.27 6.54 -12.99
C ASN A 70 0.49 7.41 -11.73
N THR A 71 0.00 7.01 -10.55
CA THR A 71 0.37 7.66 -9.28
C THR A 71 1.24 6.74 -8.43
N SER A 72 2.32 7.28 -7.84
CA SER A 72 3.17 6.59 -6.87
C SER A 72 2.76 6.87 -5.42
N THR A 73 1.91 7.87 -5.20
CA THR A 73 1.27 8.17 -3.92
C THR A 73 -0.05 7.42 -3.85
N GLY A 74 -0.22 6.60 -2.81
CA GLY A 74 -1.44 5.85 -2.57
C GLY A 74 -2.26 6.43 -1.42
N VAL A 75 -3.52 6.02 -1.36
CA VAL A 75 -4.45 6.34 -0.28
C VAL A 75 -4.72 5.05 0.51
N THR A 76 -4.75 5.14 1.84
CA THR A 76 -5.15 4.00 2.65
C THR A 76 -6.64 3.75 2.42
N PHE A 77 -6.96 2.62 1.79
CA PHE A 77 -8.33 2.21 1.50
C PHE A 77 -9.00 1.58 2.72
N ALA A 78 -8.24 0.80 3.49
CA ALA A 78 -8.71 0.16 4.72
C ALA A 78 -7.52 -0.16 5.65
N GLY A 79 -7.77 -0.26 6.96
CA GLY A 79 -6.75 -0.58 7.96
C GLY A 79 -5.84 0.59 8.33
N GLY A 80 -4.58 0.33 8.67
CA GLY A 80 -3.56 1.33 9.00
C GLY A 80 -3.50 1.74 10.47
N ASN A 81 -4.49 1.32 11.27
CA ASN A 81 -4.58 1.65 12.68
C ASN A 81 -4.59 0.39 13.54
N MET A 82 -3.42 -0.03 14.02
CA MET A 82 -3.34 -0.94 15.18
C MET A 82 -3.60 -0.22 16.52
N LYS A 83 -4.28 0.93 16.51
CA LYS A 83 -4.55 1.69 17.74
C LYS A 83 -5.83 1.20 18.39
N PHE A 84 -5.71 0.14 19.20
CA PHE A 84 -6.71 -0.16 20.22
C PHE A 84 -6.77 1.02 21.19
N SER A 85 -7.93 1.68 21.25
CA SER A 85 -8.20 2.73 22.21
C SER A 85 -9.01 2.15 23.38
N ILE A 86 -8.41 2.01 24.55
CA ILE A 86 -9.14 1.79 25.79
C ILE A 86 -9.52 3.16 26.35
N LYS A 87 -10.82 3.41 26.54
CA LYS A 87 -11.29 4.59 27.29
C LYS A 87 -11.25 4.25 28.78
N ILE A 88 -10.48 5.00 29.56
CA ILE A 88 -10.57 5.00 31.02
C ILE A 88 -10.91 6.44 31.43
N ASN A 89 -12.05 6.63 32.09
CA ASN A 89 -12.50 7.95 32.60
C ASN A 89 -12.51 9.07 31.53
N GLY A 90 -12.94 8.77 30.31
CA GLY A 90 -13.11 9.77 29.24
C GLY A 90 -11.82 10.25 28.57
N ARG A 91 -10.65 9.73 28.94
CA ARG A 91 -9.36 10.10 28.34
C ARG A 91 -8.80 8.99 27.45
N PHE A 92 -8.50 9.31 26.19
CA PHE A 92 -7.74 8.45 25.28
C PHE A 92 -6.24 8.55 25.60
N LEU A 93 -5.55 7.40 25.69
CA LEU A 93 -4.15 7.36 26.13
C LEU A 93 -3.11 7.36 24.98
N PHE A 94 -3.50 7.26 23.71
CA PHE A 94 -2.57 7.42 22.56
C PHE A 94 -3.25 8.07 21.34
N THR A 95 -2.56 9.01 20.67
CA THR A 95 -3.05 9.93 19.61
C THR A 95 -2.86 9.39 18.19
N GLU A 96 -3.84 9.61 17.28
CA GLU A 96 -3.95 9.65 15.78
C GLU A 96 -2.80 9.16 14.84
N PRO A 97 -3.07 8.76 13.57
CA PRO A 97 -3.37 9.73 12.52
C PRO A 97 -4.71 9.46 11.80
N LEU A 98 -5.56 10.48 11.85
CA LEU A 98 -6.65 10.71 10.91
C LEU A 98 -6.03 10.88 9.50
N ASN A 99 -6.44 10.05 8.55
CA ASN A 99 -6.35 10.36 7.12
C ASN A 99 -7.58 9.77 6.45
N LEU A 100 -8.70 10.47 6.59
CA LEU A 100 -9.85 10.34 5.72
C LEU A 100 -9.82 11.55 4.78
N SER A 101 -9.59 11.31 3.49
CA SER A 101 -9.95 12.23 2.41
C SER A 101 -11.38 11.97 1.96
#